data_AF-A0A438G5D5-F1
#
_entry.id   AF-A0A438G5D5-F1
#
_cell.length_a   1.000
_cell.length_b   1.000
_cell.length_c   1.000
_cell.angle_alpha   90.00
_cell.angle_beta   90.00
_cell.angle_gamma   90.00
#
_symmetry.space_group_name_H-M   'P 1'
#
loop_
_entity.id
_entity.type
_entity.pdbx_description
1 polymer ?
#
loop_
_entity_poly.entity_id
_entity_poly.type
_entity_poly.pdbx_seq_one_letter_code
_entity_poly.pdbx_strand_id
1 'polypeptide(L)'
;MKETETIVEMITRFTDIVNGLEALGKTYKESEKVMKILRSLPSKWHTKVTTIQEAKDLTKLPMEELIGSLMTYEINLTKKLQEGEDEKKRA
;
A
#
# COMPACT_ATOMS: atom_id res chain seq x y z
N MET A 1 1.73 -8.33 -2.13
CA MET A 1 1.75 -8.21 -0.66
C MET A 1 1.05 -9.42 -0.08
N LYS A 2 1.59 -10.02 0.98
CA LYS A 2 0.90 -11.11 1.70
C LYS A 2 -0.17 -10.52 2.63
N GLU A 3 -1.16 -11.32 3.03
CA GLU A 3 -2.24 -10.84 3.91
C GLU A 3 -1.74 -10.38 5.30
N THR A 4 -0.64 -10.97 5.77
CA THR A 4 -0.02 -10.69 7.08
C THR A 4 1.14 -9.68 7.00
N GLU A 5 1.56 -9.30 5.80
CA GLU A 5 2.63 -8.32 5.59
C GLU A 5 2.07 -6.92 5.82
N THR A 6 2.84 -6.04 6.45
CA THR A 6 2.50 -4.63 6.64
C THR A 6 2.84 -3.81 5.39
N ILE A 7 2.28 -2.60 5.28
CA ILE A 7 2.65 -1.67 4.20
C ILE A 7 4.14 -1.35 4.23
N VAL A 8 4.71 -1.14 5.42
CA VAL A 8 6.14 -0.80 5.56
C VAL A 8 7.02 -1.94 5.04
N GLU A 9 6.77 -3.19 5.48
CA GLU A 9 7.53 -4.35 5.02
C GLU A 9 7.43 -4.54 3.50
N MET A 10 6.22 -4.37 2.96
CA MET A 10 5.97 -4.47 1.52
C MET A 10 6.74 -3.40 0.73
N ILE A 11 6.76 -2.15 1.20
CA ILE A 11 7.46 -1.03 0.56
C ILE A 11 8.98 -1.18 0.65
N THR A 12 9.51 -1.65 1.79
CA THR A 12 10.94 -1.96 1.93
C THR A 12 11.36 -2.99 0.89
N ARG A 13 10.65 -4.13 0.84
CA ARG A 13 10.94 -5.20 -0.13
C ARG A 13 10.76 -4.75 -1.58
N PHE A 14 9.77 -3.89 -1.86
CA PHE A 14 9.58 -3.30 -3.18
C PHE A 14 10.76 -2.40 -3.58
N THR A 15 11.24 -1.57 -2.65
CA THR A 15 12.38 -0.67 -2.85
C THR A 15 13.66 -1.46 -3.13
N ASP A 16 13.93 -2.53 -2.36
CA ASP A 16 15.08 -3.39 -2.58
C ASP A 16 15.08 -4.01 -3.98
N ILE A 17 13.91 -4.48 -4.45
CA ILE A 17 13.74 -5.03 -5.80
C ILE A 17 13.99 -3.96 -6.87
N VAL A 18 13.42 -2.76 -6.70
CA VAL A 18 13.60 -1.66 -7.65
C VAL A 18 15.06 -1.24 -7.74
N ASN A 19 15.75 -1.11 -6.60
CA ASN A 19 17.16 -0.75 -6.54
C ASN A 19 18.04 -1.83 -7.19
N GLY A 20 17.74 -3.11 -6.94
CA GLY A 20 18.43 -4.22 -7.60
C GLY A 20 18.24 -4.23 -9.11
N LEU A 21 17.02 -3.93 -9.59
CA LEU A 21 16.74 -3.81 -11.03
C LEU A 21 17.45 -2.61 -11.66
N GLU A 22 17.53 -1.49 -10.95
CA GLU A 22 18.24 -0.29 -11.39
C GLU A 22 19.74 -0.56 -11.52
N ALA A 23 20.35 -1.29 -10.57
CA ALA A 23 21.74 -1.74 -10.67
C ALA A 23 22.00 -2.65 -11.88
N LEU A 24 20.97 -3.36 -12.37
CA LEU A 24 21.01 -4.19 -13.57
C LEU A 24 20.62 -3.42 -14.86
N GLY A 25 20.47 -2.10 -14.77
CA GLY A 25 20.16 -1.22 -15.91
C GLY A 25 18.68 -1.07 -16.23
N LYS A 26 17.77 -1.59 -15.40
CA LYS A 26 16.32 -1.45 -15.57
C LYS A 26 15.73 -0.48 -14.56
N THR A 27 15.39 0.72 -15.02
CA THR A 27 14.74 1.74 -14.20
C THR A 27 13.22 1.76 -14.40
N TYR A 28 12.50 2.27 -13.41
CA TYR A 28 11.06 2.50 -13.49
C TYR A 28 10.76 3.95 -13.15
N LYS A 29 9.84 4.56 -13.89
CA LYS A 29 9.30 5.88 -13.56
C LYS A 29 8.50 5.81 -12.26
N GLU A 30 8.38 6.93 -11.58
CA GLU A 30 7.62 7.00 -10.32
C GLU A 30 6.15 6.56 -10.49
N SER A 31 5.50 6.97 -11.58
CA SER A 31 4.14 6.55 -11.91
C SER A 31 4.01 5.03 -12.09
N GLU A 32 5.02 4.38 -12.67
CA GLU A 32 5.07 2.92 -12.79
C GLU A 32 5.22 2.26 -11.42
N LYS A 33 6.05 2.83 -10.54
CA LYS A 33 6.23 2.36 -9.16
C LYS A 33 4.89 2.46 -8.39
N VAL A 34 4.22 3.61 -8.45
CA VAL A 34 2.89 3.86 -7.86
C VAL A 34 1.87 2.82 -8.32
N MET A 35 1.74 2.58 -9.63
CA MET A 35 0.79 1.60 -10.16
C MET A 35 1.13 0.17 -9.73
N LYS A 36 2.43 -0.18 -9.65
CA LYS A 36 2.86 -1.50 -9.18
C LYS A 36 2.55 -1.72 -7.70
N ILE A 37 2.76 -0.71 -6.86
CA ILE A 37 2.41 -0.75 -5.44
C ILE A 37 0.91 -1.02 -5.30
N LEU A 38 0.06 -0.21 -5.93
CA LEU A 38 -1.40 -0.35 -5.86
C LEU A 38 -1.89 -1.73 -6.34
N ARG A 39 -1.34 -2.25 -7.44
CA ARG A 39 -1.69 -3.59 -7.96
C ARG A 39 -1.22 -4.74 -7.07
N SER A 40 -0.24 -4.50 -6.20
CA SER A 40 0.32 -5.54 -5.34
C SER A 40 -0.43 -5.72 -4.01
N LEU A 41 -1.37 -4.81 -3.70
CA LEU A 41 -2.14 -4.83 -2.46
C LEU A 41 -3.19 -5.96 -2.45
N PRO A 42 -3.47 -6.58 -1.29
CA PRO A 42 -4.44 -7.65 -1.18
C PRO A 42 -5.88 -7.15 -1.28
N SER A 43 -6.82 -8.10 -1.39
CA SER A 43 -8.24 -7.82 -1.64
C SER A 43 -8.86 -6.82 -0.65
N LYS A 44 -8.49 -6.89 0.63
CA LYS A 44 -8.95 -5.99 1.70
C LYS A 44 -8.67 -4.50 1.46
N TRP A 45 -7.79 -4.16 0.51
CA TRP A 45 -7.46 -2.77 0.14
C TRP A 45 -8.25 -2.24 -1.05
N HIS A 46 -9.09 -3.04 -1.71
CA HIS A 46 -9.79 -2.64 -2.95
C HIS A 46 -10.51 -1.31 -2.81
N THR A 47 -11.28 -1.12 -1.73
CA THR A 47 -12.00 0.14 -1.49
C THR A 47 -11.04 1.34 -1.47
N LYS A 48 -9.89 1.22 -0.77
CA LYS A 48 -8.89 2.28 -0.70
C LYS A 48 -8.23 2.53 -2.06
N VAL A 49 -7.92 1.47 -2.81
CA VAL A 49 -7.33 1.56 -4.15
C VAL A 49 -8.27 2.28 -5.11
N THR A 50 -9.54 1.89 -5.15
CA THR A 50 -10.56 2.53 -6.00
C THR A 50 -10.70 4.01 -5.66
N THR A 51 -10.81 4.37 -4.38
CA THR A 51 -10.90 5.78 -3.97
C THR A 51 -9.67 6.60 -4.40
N ILE A 52 -8.46 6.03 -4.33
CA ILE A 52 -7.25 6.73 -4.81
C ILE A 52 -7.31 6.92 -6.33
N GLN A 53 -7.72 5.89 -7.07
CA GLN A 53 -7.82 5.91 -8.54
C GLN A 53 -8.85 6.93 -9.04
N GLU A 54 -9.96 7.08 -8.32
CA GLU A 54 -11.01 8.05 -8.66
C GLU A 54 -10.63 9.49 -8.28
N ALA A 55 -9.93 9.66 -7.15
CA ALA A 55 -9.64 10.99 -6.62
C ALA A 55 -8.34 11.63 -7.15
N LYS A 56 -7.39 10.83 -7.66
CA LYS A 56 -6.04 11.31 -7.99
C LYS A 56 -5.56 10.84 -9.35
N ASP A 57 -4.79 11.69 -10.02
CA ASP A 57 -4.04 11.33 -11.21
C ASP A 57 -2.79 10.51 -10.82
N LEU A 58 -2.84 9.19 -11.03
CA LEU A 58 -1.75 8.27 -10.70
C LEU A 58 -0.44 8.57 -11.45
N THR A 59 -0.48 9.34 -12.54
CA THR A 59 0.73 9.71 -13.28
C THR A 59 1.50 10.85 -12.63
N LYS A 60 0.84 11.59 -11.74
CA LYS A 60 1.38 12.77 -11.02
C LYS A 60 1.44 12.57 -9.51
N LEU A 61 0.92 11.47 -9.00
CA LEU A 61 0.89 11.15 -7.58
C LEU A 61 2.31 10.83 -7.08
N PRO A 62 2.88 11.60 -6.14
CA PRO A 62 4.17 11.28 -5.54
C PRO A 62 4.09 9.96 -4.76
N MET A 63 5.16 9.17 -4.83
CA MET A 63 5.20 7.87 -4.17
C MET A 63 5.11 7.99 -2.64
N GLU A 64 5.75 9.01 -2.07
CA GLU A 64 5.70 9.30 -0.62
C GLU A 64 4.27 9.58 -0.15
N GLU A 65 3.50 10.35 -0.92
CA GLU A 65 2.11 10.67 -0.61
C GLU A 65 1.23 9.41 -0.65
N LEU A 66 1.45 8.53 -1.64
CA LEU A 66 0.78 7.23 -1.70
C LEU A 66 1.10 6.41 -0.45
N ILE A 67 2.37 6.27 -0.09
CA ILE A 67 2.82 5.47 1.06
C ILE A 67 2.18 5.99 2.35
N GLY A 68 2.22 7.30 2.59
CA GLY A 68 1.59 7.91 3.77
C GLY A 68 0.08 7.65 3.83
N SER A 69 -0.62 7.70 2.69
CA SER A 69 -2.05 7.40 2.63
C SER A 69 -2.36 5.93 2.94
N LEU A 70 -1.50 5.01 2.48
CA LEU A 70 -1.64 3.57 2.74
C LEU A 70 -1.36 3.24 4.21
N MET A 71 -0.28 3.77 4.79
CA MET A 71 0.05 3.57 6.21
C MET A 71 -1.06 4.10 7.14
N THR A 72 -1.61 5.28 6.83
CA THR A 72 -2.73 5.84 7.59
C THR A 72 -3.97 4.92 7.54
N TYR A 73 -4.25 4.34 6.37
CA TYR A 73 -5.35 3.39 6.22
C TYR A 73 -5.09 2.08 6.97
N GLU A 74 -3.85 1.57 6.96
CA GLU A 74 -3.45 0.37 7.73
C GLU A 74 -3.74 0.54 9.22
N ILE A 75 -3.32 1.67 9.80
CA ILE A 75 -3.52 1.98 11.23
C ILE A 75 -5.02 1.98 11.56
N ASN A 76 -5.85 2.59 10.72
CA ASN A 76 -7.30 2.65 10.92
C ASN A 76 -7.96 1.28 10.77
N LEU A 77 -7.47 0.43 9.86
CA LEU A 77 -7.97 -0.93 9.68
C LEU A 77 -7.68 -1.79 10.92
N THR A 78 -6.45 -1.70 11.47
CA THR A 78 -6.05 -2.41 12.68
C THR A 78 -6.89 -1.98 13.89
N LYS A 79 -7.16 -0.68 14.06
CA LYS A 79 -8.03 -0.18 15.14
C LYS A 79 -9.45 -0.75 15.05
N LYS A 80 -10.05 -0.75 13.85
CA LYS A 80 -11.40 -1.31 13.65
C LYS A 80 -11.48 -2.81 13.96
N LEU A 81 -10.43 -3.56 13.65
CA LEU A 81 -10.36 -4.99 13.96
C LEU A 81 -10.27 -5.23 15.48
N GLN A 82 -9.50 -4.43 16.21
CA GLN A 82 -9.43 -4.49 17.67
C GLN A 82 -10.77 -4.14 18.33
N GLU A 83 -11.43 -3.07 17.88
CA GLU A 83 -12.74 -2.66 18.40
C GLU A 83 -13.81 -3.75 18.20
N GLY A 84 -13.85 -4.38 17.02
CA GLY A 84 -14.79 -5.47 16.73
C GLY A 84 -14.52 -6.78 17.46
N GLU A 85 -13.26 -7.06 17.82
CA GLU A 85 -12.90 -8.23 18.66
C GLU A 85 -13.27 -8.02 20.12
N ASP A 86 -13.10 -6.80 20.64
CA ASP A 86 -13.46 -6.47 22.02
C ASP A 86 -14.98 -6.49 22.24
N GLU A 87 -15.77 -6.10 21.24
CA GLU A 87 -17.23 -6.18 21.29
C GLU A 87 -17.72 -7.64 21.32
N LYS A 88 -17.10 -8.54 20.54
CA LYS A 88 -17.41 -9.98 20.55
C LYS A 88 -17.01 -10.70 21.84
N LYS A 89 -16.01 -10.22 22.57
CA LYS A 89 -15.62 -10.79 23.88
C LYS A 89 -16.53 -10.33 25.01
N ARG A 90 -17.26 -9.23 24.81
CA ARG A 90 -18.19 -8.64 25.80
C ARG A 90 -19.65 -9.06 25.59
N ALA A 91 -19.97 -9.67 24.46
CA ALA A 91 -21.27 -10.28 24.13
C ALA A 91 -21.29 -11.76 24.49
#